data_AF-A0A3P8SPX4-F1
#
_entry.id   AF-A0A3P8SPX4-F1
#
_cell.length_a   1.000
_cell.length_b   1.000
_cell.length_c   1.000
_cell.angle_alpha   90.00
_cell.angle_beta   90.00
_cell.angle_gamma   90.00
#
_symmetry.space_group_name_H-M   'P 1'
#
loop_
_entity.id
_entity.type
_entity.pdbx_description
1 polymer ?
#
loop_
_entity_poly.entity_id
_entity_poly.type
_entity_poly.pdbx_seq_one_letter_code
_entity_poly.pdbx_strand_id
1 'polypeptide(L)'
;SGSFCGEKRQSPLNIVPGHVVTDPKLDNFTFVSFSSQHAIKSMENTGHTGTQTKTLSGGGLNGTYSTIQFHFHWGDTDHHPGSEHMIDGHRYPMEMHIVSLKKGLSVQQAIEKSDGIAVLGFFINVCPTTFTPETHLYIVNV
;
A
#
# COMPACT_ATOMS: atom_id res chain seq x y z
N SER A 1 16.64 -3.42 20.85
CA SER A 1 15.17 -3.38 20.87
C SER A 1 14.74 -1.94 21.12
N GLY A 2 14.26 -1.26 20.09
CA GLY A 2 13.61 0.04 20.22
C GLY A 2 12.27 -0.07 19.52
N SER A 3 11.17 0.06 20.26
CA SER A 3 9.84 0.15 19.66
C SER A 3 9.63 1.58 19.19
N PHE A 4 9.61 1.79 17.87
CA PHE A 4 9.36 3.09 17.24
C PHE A 4 7.86 3.45 17.21
N CYS A 5 6.98 2.58 17.74
CA CYS A 5 5.52 2.72 17.73
C CYS A 5 4.97 3.97 18.44
N GLY A 6 5.81 4.74 19.14
CA GLY A 6 5.42 5.97 19.85
C GLY A 6 5.99 7.26 19.26
N GLU A 7 6.62 7.20 18.09
CA GLU A 7 7.21 8.38 17.46
C GLU A 7 6.18 9.24 16.70
N LYS A 8 6.63 10.37 16.14
CA LYS A 8 5.76 11.40 15.55
C LYS A 8 5.26 11.09 14.13
N ARG A 9 5.75 10.03 13.50
CA ARG A 9 5.47 9.67 12.10
C ARG A 9 5.05 8.21 12.04
N GLN A 10 3.88 7.92 12.58
CA GLN A 10 3.34 6.57 12.62
C GLN A 10 2.10 6.50 11.73
N SER A 11 1.94 5.32 11.13
CA SER A 11 0.72 4.89 10.45
C SER A 11 -0.03 3.90 11.36
N PRO A 12 -1.35 3.71 11.19
CA PRO A 12 -2.20 4.35 10.18
C PRO A 12 -2.62 5.79 10.52
N LEU A 13 -3.22 6.46 9.55
CA LEU A 13 -3.71 7.85 9.64
C LEU A 13 -5.20 7.96 9.28
N ASN A 14 -5.86 8.96 9.84
CA ASN A 14 -7.13 9.48 9.32
C ASN A 14 -6.86 10.58 8.29
N ILE A 15 -7.11 10.30 7.02
CA ILE A 15 -6.95 11.24 5.91
C ILE A 15 -8.21 12.10 5.85
N VAL A 16 -8.10 13.36 6.26
CA VAL A 16 -9.20 14.33 6.15
C VAL A 16 -9.03 15.09 4.83
N PRO A 17 -9.87 14.87 3.80
CA PRO A 17 -9.66 15.46 2.47
C PRO A 17 -9.53 16.98 2.47
N GLY A 18 -10.26 17.66 3.36
CA GLY A 18 -10.19 19.12 3.53
C GLY A 18 -8.84 19.65 4.06
N HIS A 19 -7.97 18.77 4.58
CA HIS A 19 -6.63 19.12 5.07
C HIS A 19 -5.51 18.62 4.14
N VAL A 20 -5.84 17.91 3.06
CA VAL A 20 -4.85 17.41 2.09
C VAL A 20 -4.39 18.56 1.19
N VAL A 21 -3.09 18.63 0.95
CA VAL A 21 -2.49 19.56 -0.01
C VAL A 21 -2.26 18.83 -1.32
N THR A 22 -2.87 19.30 -2.41
CA THR A 22 -2.59 18.78 -3.76
C THR A 22 -1.18 19.17 -4.19
N ASP A 23 -0.40 18.20 -4.63
CA ASP A 23 0.91 18.44 -5.23
C ASP A 23 0.87 18.08 -6.73
N PRO A 24 0.98 19.08 -7.63
CA PRO A 24 0.94 18.85 -9.08
C PRO A 24 2.18 18.10 -9.60
N LYS A 25 3.20 17.86 -8.78
CA LYS A 25 4.38 17.07 -9.15
C LYS A 25 4.19 15.57 -8.92
N LEU A 26 3.08 15.17 -8.29
CA LEU A 26 2.73 13.76 -8.13
C LEU A 26 2.16 13.24 -9.46
N ASP A 27 3.06 12.78 -10.33
CA ASP A 27 2.71 12.10 -11.58
C ASP A 27 1.99 10.76 -11.32
N ASN A 28 1.40 10.17 -12.36
CA ASN A 28 0.77 8.86 -12.23
C ASN A 28 1.74 7.76 -11.79
N PHE A 29 1.23 6.77 -11.06
CA PHE A 29 1.96 5.53 -10.82
C PHE A 29 2.15 4.74 -12.11
N THR A 30 3.35 4.17 -12.26
CA THR A 30 3.68 3.20 -13.30
C THR A 30 3.77 1.82 -12.67
N PHE A 31 2.87 0.94 -13.08
CA PHE A 31 2.82 -0.45 -12.65
C PHE A 31 3.31 -1.36 -13.77
N VAL A 32 4.38 -2.11 -13.53
CA VAL A 32 4.93 -3.07 -14.51
C VAL A 32 4.62 -4.49 -14.04
N SER A 33 4.09 -5.31 -14.96
CA SER A 33 3.75 -6.73 -14.71
C SER A 33 2.61 -6.98 -13.71
N PHE A 34 1.72 -6.00 -13.49
CA PHE A 34 0.51 -6.14 -12.66
C PHE A 34 -0.73 -6.61 -13.44
N SER A 35 -0.68 -6.65 -14.77
CA SER A 35 -1.83 -6.87 -15.67
C SER A 35 -2.21 -8.33 -15.94
N SER A 36 -1.45 -9.30 -15.42
CA SER A 36 -1.84 -10.71 -15.59
C SER A 36 -3.06 -11.01 -14.74
N GLN A 37 -4.13 -11.53 -15.35
CA GLN A 37 -5.34 -12.02 -14.66
C GLN A 37 -5.05 -13.16 -13.66
N HIS A 38 -3.82 -13.69 -13.65
CA HIS A 38 -3.33 -14.71 -12.74
C HIS A 38 -2.25 -14.17 -11.78
N ALA A 39 -1.93 -12.87 -11.83
CA ALA A 39 -0.92 -12.23 -10.98
C ALA A 39 -1.21 -12.33 -9.48
N ILE A 40 -2.50 -12.50 -9.13
CA ILE A 40 -3.02 -12.64 -7.77
C ILE A 40 -3.71 -14.01 -7.60
N LYS A 41 -3.13 -15.09 -8.16
CA LYS A 41 -3.49 -16.46 -7.74
C LYS A 41 -2.49 -17.04 -6.75
N SER A 42 -1.22 -16.64 -6.87
CA SER A 42 -0.20 -16.87 -5.87
C SER A 42 0.85 -15.78 -5.96
N MET A 43 1.24 -15.24 -4.81
CA MET A 43 2.52 -14.56 -4.63
C MET A 43 3.26 -15.39 -3.61
N GLU A 44 4.02 -16.38 -4.08
CA GLU A 44 4.93 -17.13 -3.21
C GLU A 44 6.21 -16.32 -3.04
N ASN A 45 6.47 -15.91 -1.79
CA ASN A 45 7.80 -15.47 -1.40
C ASN A 45 8.67 -16.72 -1.22
N THR A 46 9.41 -17.11 -2.27
CA THR A 46 10.20 -18.36 -2.31
C THR A 46 11.53 -18.27 -1.55
N GLY A 47 11.81 -17.17 -0.84
CA GLY A 47 13.07 -16.96 -0.11
C GLY A 47 14.32 -16.95 -1.00
N HIS A 48 14.17 -17.05 -2.32
CA HIS A 48 15.21 -16.99 -3.33
C HIS A 48 14.85 -15.88 -4.31
N THR A 49 15.82 -15.03 -4.62
CA THR A 49 15.72 -13.84 -5.47
C THR A 49 15.43 -14.21 -6.94
N GLY A 50 14.30 -14.86 -7.21
CA GLY A 50 13.69 -14.83 -8.53
C GLY A 50 13.41 -13.38 -8.88
N THR A 51 13.66 -12.98 -10.13
CA THR A 51 13.42 -11.62 -10.64
C THR A 51 12.08 -11.11 -10.15
N GLN A 52 12.11 -10.10 -9.27
CA GLN A 52 10.89 -9.43 -8.82
C GLN A 52 10.32 -8.65 -10.00
N THR A 53 9.48 -9.33 -10.79
CA THR A 53 8.98 -8.84 -12.09
C THR A 53 7.94 -7.74 -11.93
N LYS A 54 7.31 -7.65 -10.75
CA LYS A 54 6.35 -6.61 -10.39
C LYS A 54 7.07 -5.41 -9.81
N THR A 55 7.02 -4.30 -10.54
CA THR A 55 7.66 -3.06 -10.10
C THR A 55 6.73 -1.87 -10.16
N LEU A 56 6.98 -0.94 -9.25
CA LEU A 56 6.24 0.29 -9.04
C LEU A 56 7.20 1.48 -9.15
N SER A 57 6.77 2.57 -9.79
CA SER A 57 7.45 3.88 -9.80
C SER A 57 6.44 4.99 -10.06
N GLY A 58 6.87 6.25 -10.05
CA GLY A 58 5.97 7.41 -10.22
C GLY A 58 5.19 7.73 -8.94
N GLY A 59 4.19 8.61 -9.01
CA GLY A 59 3.35 8.94 -7.84
C GLY A 59 4.10 9.53 -6.66
N GLY A 60 5.19 10.26 -6.93
CA GLY A 60 6.07 10.84 -5.92
C GLY A 60 7.12 9.89 -5.34
N LEU A 61 7.18 8.62 -5.78
CA LEU A 61 8.22 7.69 -5.34
C LEU A 61 9.60 8.06 -5.88
N ASN A 62 10.60 8.08 -4.99
CA ASN A 62 11.99 8.30 -5.36
C ASN A 62 12.64 7.02 -5.93
N GLY A 63 12.33 6.70 -7.18
CA GLY A 63 12.91 5.58 -7.93
C GLY A 63 11.94 4.42 -8.17
N THR A 64 12.49 3.26 -8.54
CA THR A 64 11.71 2.05 -8.82
C THR A 64 11.73 1.11 -7.63
N TYR A 65 10.59 0.53 -7.30
CA TYR A 65 10.40 -0.41 -6.20
C TYR A 65 9.95 -1.76 -6.75
N SER A 66 10.42 -2.85 -6.14
CA SER A 66 10.05 -4.22 -6.45
C SER A 66 9.12 -4.75 -5.37
N THR A 67 7.93 -5.22 -5.77
CA THR A 67 6.91 -5.74 -4.85
C THR A 67 7.34 -7.10 -4.29
N ILE A 68 7.31 -7.22 -2.96
CA ILE A 68 7.75 -8.42 -2.23
C ILE A 68 6.62 -9.20 -1.56
N GLN A 69 5.52 -8.53 -1.21
CA GLN A 69 4.36 -9.17 -0.56
C GLN A 69 3.11 -8.31 -0.75
N PHE A 70 1.96 -8.93 -0.50
CA PHE A 70 0.75 -8.23 -0.13
C PHE A 70 0.11 -8.92 1.08
N HIS A 71 -0.68 -8.17 1.85
CA HIS A 71 -1.50 -8.70 2.93
C HIS A 71 -2.76 -7.84 3.08
N PHE A 72 -3.70 -8.33 3.88
CA PHE A 72 -4.99 -7.67 4.11
C PHE A 72 -5.17 -7.42 5.60
N HIS A 73 -5.89 -6.34 5.90
CA HIS A 73 -6.47 -6.03 7.20
C HIS A 73 -7.98 -6.03 7.03
N TRP A 74 -8.72 -6.68 7.94
CA TRP A 74 -10.17 -6.79 7.87
C TRP A 74 -10.79 -6.83 9.26
N GLY A 75 -12.06 -6.46 9.31
CA GLY A 75 -12.88 -6.44 10.51
C GLY A 75 -13.51 -7.80 10.81
N ASP A 76 -14.03 -7.99 12.02
CA ASP A 76 -14.76 -9.21 12.37
C ASP A 76 -16.26 -9.15 12.00
N THR A 77 -16.82 -7.95 11.84
CA THR A 77 -18.23 -7.71 11.52
C THR A 77 -18.43 -6.41 10.73
N ASP A 78 -19.60 -6.24 10.13
CA ASP A 78 -19.98 -4.98 9.45
C ASP A 78 -19.99 -3.76 10.39
N HIS A 79 -20.19 -3.98 11.70
CA HIS A 79 -20.17 -2.93 12.73
C HIS A 79 -18.75 -2.66 13.26
N HIS A 80 -17.77 -3.45 12.84
CA HIS A 80 -16.37 -3.35 13.22
C HIS A 80 -15.49 -3.40 11.96
N PRO A 81 -15.60 -2.40 11.05
CA PRO A 81 -14.79 -2.34 9.84
C PRO A 81 -13.28 -2.31 10.16
N GLY A 82 -12.47 -2.97 9.34
CA GLY A 82 -11.07 -3.27 9.69
C GLY A 82 -9.99 -2.74 8.76
N SER A 83 -10.29 -1.74 7.91
CA SER A 83 -9.21 -0.93 7.33
C SER A 83 -8.37 -0.30 8.45
N GLU A 84 -7.06 -0.19 8.28
CA GLU A 84 -6.18 0.45 9.24
C GLU A 84 -6.28 1.98 9.13
N HIS A 85 -6.21 2.51 7.91
CA HIS A 85 -6.43 3.90 7.59
C HIS A 85 -7.92 4.26 7.60
N MET A 86 -8.19 5.56 7.72
CA MET A 86 -9.53 6.14 7.60
C MET A 86 -9.54 7.28 6.58
N ILE A 87 -10.73 7.57 6.06
CA ILE A 87 -11.00 8.81 5.31
C ILE A 87 -12.09 9.57 6.04
N ASP A 88 -11.79 10.78 6.50
CA ASP A 88 -12.73 11.62 7.24
C ASP A 88 -13.44 10.88 8.40
N GLY A 89 -12.67 10.06 9.13
CA GLY A 89 -13.16 9.22 10.22
C GLY A 89 -13.87 7.93 9.80
N HIS A 90 -14.10 7.71 8.52
CA HIS A 90 -14.69 6.48 7.99
C HIS A 90 -13.64 5.37 7.82
N ARG A 91 -13.89 4.20 8.42
CA ARG A 91 -13.17 2.95 8.15
C ARG A 91 -13.90 2.12 7.11
N TYR A 92 -13.16 1.51 6.20
CA TYR A 92 -13.66 0.57 5.21
C TYR A 92 -13.65 -0.87 5.75
N PRO A 93 -14.47 -1.77 5.19
CA PRO A 93 -14.51 -3.18 5.61
C PRO A 93 -13.13 -3.85 5.61
N MET A 94 -12.32 -3.61 4.57
CA MET A 94 -10.95 -4.14 4.48
C MET A 94 -9.97 -3.13 3.86
N GLU A 95 -8.69 -3.37 4.10
CA GLU A 95 -7.57 -2.66 3.46
C GLU A 95 -6.51 -3.67 3.01
N MET A 96 -6.06 -3.56 1.76
CA MET A 96 -4.95 -4.34 1.22
C MET A 96 -3.69 -3.50 1.18
N HIS A 97 -2.58 -4.06 1.66
CA HIS A 97 -1.25 -3.49 1.52
C HIS A 97 -0.44 -4.23 0.47
N ILE A 98 0.21 -3.50 -0.44
CA ILE A 98 1.27 -4.01 -1.31
C ILE A 98 2.60 -3.42 -0.83
N VAL A 99 3.47 -4.27 -0.28
CA VAL A 99 4.78 -3.84 0.24
C VAL A 99 5.84 -4.04 -0.82
N SER A 100 6.60 -2.97 -1.08
CA SER A 100 7.65 -2.95 -2.09
C SER A 100 8.95 -2.40 -1.54
N LEU A 101 10.08 -2.95 -1.98
CA LEU A 101 11.42 -2.49 -1.63
C LEU A 101 12.01 -1.66 -2.76
N LYS A 102 12.76 -0.61 -2.45
CA LYS A 102 13.51 0.13 -3.46
C LYS A 102 14.47 -0.80 -4.19
N LYS A 103 14.43 -0.79 -5.52
CA LYS A 103 15.15 -1.74 -6.36
C LYS A 103 16.66 -1.66 -6.08
N GLY A 104 17.28 -2.82 -5.90
CA GLY A 104 18.71 -2.94 -5.58
C GLY A 104 19.04 -2.93 -4.08
N LEU A 105 18.05 -2.79 -3.20
CA LEU A 105 18.24 -2.97 -1.76
C LEU A 105 17.82 -4.37 -1.31
N SER A 106 18.56 -4.93 -0.35
CA SER A 106 18.06 -6.04 0.48
C SER A 106 16.99 -5.53 1.46
N VAL A 107 16.25 -6.44 2.09
CA VAL A 107 15.29 -6.10 3.15
C VAL A 107 15.99 -5.32 4.28
N GLN A 108 17.18 -5.76 4.72
CA GLN A 108 17.91 -5.09 5.80
C GLN A 108 18.29 -3.66 5.41
N GLN A 109 18.82 -3.48 4.19
CA GLN A 109 19.20 -2.15 3.68
C GLN A 109 18.00 -1.23 3.49
N ALA A 110 16.84 -1.77 3.14
CA ALA A 110 15.62 -1.00 2.93
C ALA A 110 15.07 -0.44 4.25
N ILE A 111 15.09 -1.23 5.33
CA ILE A 111 14.60 -0.79 6.66
C ILE A 111 15.45 0.35 7.24
N GLU A 112 16.73 0.40 6.90
CA GLU A 112 17.64 1.46 7.35
C GLU A 112 17.48 2.79 6.57
N LYS A 113 16.73 2.78 5.46
CA LYS A 113 16.53 3.97 4.63
C LYS A 113 15.10 4.48 4.76
N SER A 114 14.97 5.78 4.96
CA SER A 114 13.66 6.45 5.04
C SER A 114 12.82 6.38 3.76
N ASP A 115 13.42 5.97 2.62
CA ASP A 115 12.73 5.71 1.36
C ASP A 115 13.03 4.29 0.84
N GLY A 116 13.44 3.37 1.72
CA GLY A 116 13.79 2.02 1.32
C GLY A 116 12.57 1.13 1.07
N ILE A 117 11.42 1.47 1.67
CA ILE A 117 10.16 0.74 1.58
C ILE A 117 9.08 1.70 1.08
N ALA A 118 8.20 1.20 0.22
CA ALA A 118 6.97 1.87 -0.15
C ALA A 118 5.80 0.91 0.01
N VAL A 119 4.71 1.37 0.62
CA VAL A 119 3.47 0.60 0.81
C VAL A 119 2.32 1.29 0.07
N LEU A 120 1.65 0.54 -0.79
CA LEU A 120 0.38 0.98 -1.39
C LEU A 120 -0.79 0.44 -0.55
N GLY A 121 -1.69 1.33 -0.13
CA GLY A 121 -2.93 0.99 0.57
C GLY A 121 -4.14 1.04 -0.36
N PHE A 122 -4.96 0.00 -0.33
CA PHE A 122 -6.19 -0.07 -1.11
C PHE A 122 -7.35 -0.34 -0.17
N PHE A 123 -8.29 0.60 -0.06
CA PHE A 123 -9.55 0.35 0.60
C PHE A 123 -10.42 -0.57 -0.26
N ILE A 124 -11.02 -1.58 0.37
CA ILE A 124 -11.94 -2.49 -0.28
C ILE A 124 -13.29 -2.34 0.42
N ASN A 125 -14.29 -1.96 -0.37
CA ASN A 125 -15.66 -1.82 0.10
C ASN A 125 -16.53 -2.96 -0.42
N VAL A 126 -17.61 -3.24 0.30
CA VAL A 126 -18.65 -4.15 -0.16
C VAL A 126 -19.47 -3.44 -1.22
N CYS A 127 -19.48 -3.99 -2.43
CA CYS A 127 -20.35 -3.49 -3.50
C CYS A 127 -21.64 -4.32 -3.51
N PRO A 128 -22.82 -3.72 -3.30
CA PRO A 128 -24.07 -4.35 -3.69
C PRO A 128 -24.00 -4.67 -5.20
N THR A 129 -24.56 -5.80 -5.62
CA THR A 129 -24.45 -6.36 -6.99
C THR A 129 -24.97 -5.45 -8.12
N THR A 130 -25.41 -4.23 -7.82
CA THR A 130 -26.05 -3.27 -8.74
C THR A 130 -25.29 -1.95 -8.94
N PHE A 131 -24.08 -1.76 -8.40
CA PHE A 131 -23.30 -0.51 -8.57
C PHE A 131 -21.95 -0.71 -9.27
N THR A 132 -21.49 0.30 -10.01
CA THR A 132 -20.15 0.37 -10.58
C THR A 132 -19.12 0.65 -9.47
N PRO A 133 -18.02 -0.11 -9.37
CA PRO A 133 -17.05 0.07 -8.30
C PRO A 133 -16.26 1.38 -8.47
N GLU A 134 -16.32 2.25 -7.45
CA GLU A 134 -15.33 3.31 -7.24
C GLU A 134 -14.18 2.75 -6.40
N THR A 135 -12.98 2.71 -6.95
CA THR A 135 -11.77 2.32 -6.21
C THR A 135 -10.98 3.58 -5.89
N HIS A 136 -10.85 3.89 -4.60
CA HIS A 136 -9.98 4.97 -4.17
C HIS A 136 -8.62 4.39 -3.72
N LEU A 137 -7.53 4.88 -4.33
CA LEU A 137 -6.16 4.52 -4.00
C LEU A 137 -5.55 5.60 -3.11
N TYR A 138 -5.10 5.23 -1.91
CA TYR A 138 -4.38 6.12 -1.01
C TYR A 138 -3.03 5.51 -0.66
N ILE A 139 -1.98 6.32 -0.73
CA ILE A 139 -0.62 5.83 -0.57
C ILE A 139 -0.01 6.56 0.60
N VAL A 140 0.28 5.79 1.63
CA VAL A 140 0.94 6.27 2.82
C VAL A 140 2.37 5.77 2.76
N ASN A 141 3.29 6.70 2.53
CA ASN A 141 4.71 6.42 2.59
C ASN A 141 5.08 6.36 4.08
N VAL A 142 5.54 5.20 4.54
CA VAL A 142 6.03 4.99 5.91
C VAL A 142 7.53 5.20 5.96
#